data_AF-A0A2D6D561-F1
#
_entry.id   AF-A0A2D6D561-F1
#
_cell.length_a   1.000
_cell.length_b   1.000
_cell.length_c   1.000
_cell.angle_alpha   90.00
_cell.angle_beta   90.00
_cell.angle_gamma   90.00
#
_symmetry.space_group_name_H-M   'P 1'
#
loop_
_entity.id
_entity.type
_entity.pdbx_description
1 polymer ?
#
loop_
_entity_poly.entity_id
_entity_poly.type
_entity_poly.pdbx_seq_one_letter_code
_entity_poly.pdbx_strand_id
1 'polypeptide(L)'
;MISLINIQCPHCNVQKAILIPPIGSILIGLCKDCNDSIAIFEGQALALDTQIIRTADIENRKKHLLEILDRFLKERIFALMPDE
;
A
#
# COMPACT_ATOMS: atom_id res chain seq x y z
N MET A 1 -10.51 -18.21 -12.89
CA MET A 1 -11.33 -17.00 -12.71
C MET A 1 -10.39 -15.84 -12.43
N ILE A 2 -10.57 -14.71 -13.10
CA ILE A 2 -9.78 -13.50 -12.83
C ILE A 2 -10.57 -12.70 -11.80
N SER A 3 -10.06 -12.64 -10.57
CA SER A 3 -10.71 -11.88 -9.52
C SER A 3 -10.21 -10.43 -9.56
N LEU A 4 -11.14 -9.49 -9.65
CA LEU A 4 -10.88 -8.05 -9.63
C LEU A 4 -11.24 -7.50 -8.25
N ILE A 5 -10.45 -6.57 -7.75
CA ILE A 5 -10.72 -5.82 -6.52
C ILE A 5 -10.69 -4.33 -6.80
N ASN A 6 -11.58 -3.59 -6.13
CA ASN A 6 -11.60 -2.14 -6.19
C ASN A 6 -10.70 -1.59 -5.08
N ILE A 7 -9.61 -0.93 -5.46
CA ILE A 7 -8.73 -0.22 -4.55
C ILE A 7 -8.97 1.29 -4.67
N GLN A 8 -8.87 2.00 -3.55
CA GLN A 8 -8.94 3.47 -3.52
C GLN A 8 -7.55 4.03 -3.28
N CYS A 9 -7.09 4.94 -4.14
CA CYS A 9 -5.81 5.62 -3.93
C CYS A 9 -5.90 6.51 -2.67
N PRO A 10 -4.95 6.39 -1.72
CA PRO A 10 -4.97 7.20 -0.49
C PRO A 10 -4.60 8.67 -0.70
N HIS A 11 -4.04 9.03 -1.86
CA HIS A 11 -3.62 10.41 -2.19
C HIS A 11 -4.72 11.20 -2.90
N CYS A 12 -5.37 10.61 -3.91
CA CYS A 12 -6.37 11.29 -4.74
C CYS A 12 -7.80 10.75 -4.58
N ASN A 13 -8.01 9.74 -3.75
CA ASN A 13 -9.30 9.07 -3.53
C ASN A 13 -9.97 8.46 -4.77
N VAL A 14 -9.25 8.37 -5.90
CA VAL A 14 -9.76 7.68 -7.09
C VAL A 14 -9.81 6.18 -6.84
N GLN A 15 -10.97 5.58 -7.12
CA GLN A 15 -11.16 4.14 -7.03
C GLN A 15 -10.87 3.47 -8.38
N LYS A 16 -10.07 2.40 -8.38
CA LYS A 16 -9.75 1.61 -9.58
C LYS A 16 -9.82 0.11 -9.31
N ALA A 17 -10.33 -0.61 -10.29
CA ALA A 17 -10.29 -2.05 -10.31
C ALA A 17 -8.89 -2.52 -10.71
N ILE A 18 -8.31 -3.42 -9.92
CA ILE A 18 -7.05 -4.12 -10.24
C ILE A 18 -7.25 -5.63 -10.16
N LEU A 19 -6.35 -6.36 -10.81
CA LEU A 19 -6.26 -7.81 -10.65
C LEU A 19 -5.82 -8.14 -9.22
N ILE A 20 -6.47 -9.12 -8.59
CA ILE A 20 -6.02 -9.60 -7.28
C ILE A 20 -4.58 -10.09 -7.39
N PRO A 21 -3.64 -9.48 -6.64
CA PRO A 21 -2.28 -9.97 -6.59
C PRO A 21 -2.22 -11.34 -5.91
N PRO A 22 -1.19 -12.16 -6.20
CA PRO A 22 -0.95 -13.40 -5.46
C PRO A 22 -0.83 -13.12 -3.96
N ILE A 23 -1.27 -14.06 -3.13
CA ILE A 23 -1.22 -13.96 -1.67
C ILE A 23 0.21 -13.63 -1.21
N GLY A 24 0.33 -12.66 -0.31
CA GLY A 24 1.63 -12.20 0.22
C GLY A 24 2.42 -11.28 -0.72
N SER A 25 1.88 -10.91 -1.88
CA SER A 25 2.55 -9.96 -2.78
C SER A 25 2.31 -8.52 -2.32
N ILE A 26 3.38 -7.72 -2.36
CA ILE A 26 3.32 -6.26 -2.21
C ILE A 26 3.58 -5.65 -3.58
N LEU A 27 2.59 -4.98 -4.16
CA LEU A 27 2.79 -4.26 -5.42
C LEU A 27 3.20 -2.83 -5.13
N ILE A 28 4.25 -2.33 -5.75
CA ILE A 28 4.69 -0.93 -5.62
C ILE A 28 4.57 -0.27 -7.00
N GLY A 29 3.90 0.87 -7.06
CA GLY A 29 3.70 1.58 -8.32
C GLY A 29 3.28 3.03 -8.12
N LEU A 30 3.13 3.75 -9.22
CA LEU A 30 2.61 5.12 -9.22
C LEU A 30 1.11 5.09 -9.52
N CYS A 31 0.34 5.93 -8.81
CA CYS A 31 -1.05 6.16 -9.16
C CYS A 31 -1.12 6.89 -10.51
N LYS A 32 -1.92 6.41 -11.46
CA LYS A 32 -2.02 7.03 -12.80
C LYS A 32 -2.67 8.41 -12.79
N ASP A 33 -3.37 8.79 -11.72
CA ASP A 33 -4.15 10.03 -11.66
C ASP A 33 -3.38 11.16 -10.94
N CYS A 34 -2.72 10.87 -9.81
CA CYS A 34 -1.91 11.87 -9.09
C CYS A 34 -0.39 11.69 -9.25
N ASN A 35 0.05 10.59 -9.87
CA ASN A 35 1.46 10.24 -10.07
C ASN A 35 2.27 10.04 -8.78
N ASP A 36 1.60 9.86 -7.64
CA ASP A 36 2.23 9.52 -6.36
C ASP A 36 2.45 8.03 -6.18
N SER A 37 3.49 7.68 -5.44
CA SER A 37 3.82 6.30 -5.09
C SER A 37 2.77 5.71 -4.14
N ILE A 38 2.32 4.51 -4.48
CA ILE A 38 1.40 3.70 -3.70
C ILE A 38 1.93 2.27 -3.60
N ALA A 39 1.71 1.63 -2.45
CA ALA A 39 1.83 0.19 -2.31
C ALA A 39 0.43 -0.43 -2.29
N ILE A 40 0.26 -1.61 -2.86
CA ILE A 40 -0.96 -2.40 -2.72
C ILE A 40 -0.63 -3.67 -1.96
N PHE A 41 -1.33 -3.89 -0.86
CA PHE A 41 -1.16 -5.04 0.01
C PHE A 41 -2.51 -5.46 0.59
N GLU A 42 -2.81 -6.77 0.58
CA GLU A 42 -4.08 -7.35 1.07
C GLU A 42 -5.33 -6.59 0.58
N GLY A 43 -5.29 -6.20 -0.71
CA GLY A 43 -6.40 -5.50 -1.37
C GLY A 43 -6.62 -4.04 -0.95
N GLN A 44 -5.67 -3.43 -0.24
CA GLN A 44 -5.71 -2.02 0.11
C GLN A 44 -4.52 -1.27 -0.48
N ALA A 45 -4.72 0.01 -0.80
CA ALA A 45 -3.64 0.88 -1.25
C ALA A 45 -3.10 1.71 -0.09
N LEU A 46 -1.80 1.63 0.14
CA LEU A 46 -1.05 2.32 1.17
C LEU A 46 -0.28 3.48 0.54
N ALA A 47 -0.31 4.63 1.20
CA ALA A 47 0.41 5.82 0.74
C ALA A 47 1.90 5.60 0.95
N LEU A 48 2.69 5.78 -0.11
CA LEU A 48 4.14 5.83 -0.01
C LEU A 48 4.61 7.27 -0.24
N ASP A 49 5.79 7.57 0.29
CA ASP A 49 6.46 8.82 0.01
C ASP A 49 7.20 8.70 -1.34
N THR A 50 6.74 9.47 -2.32
CA THR A 50 7.29 9.45 -3.68
C THR A 50 8.77 9.83 -3.73
N GLN A 51 9.22 10.74 -2.86
CA GLN A 51 10.63 11.12 -2.79
C GLN A 51 11.46 9.97 -2.25
N ILE A 52 11.07 9.38 -1.12
CA ILE A 52 11.81 8.26 -0.53
C ILE A 52 11.92 7.08 -1.51
N ILE A 53 10.82 6.74 -2.20
CA ILE A 53 10.81 5.63 -3.16
C ILE A 53 11.68 5.91 -4.40
N ARG A 54 11.79 7.17 -4.87
CA ARG A 54 12.55 7.50 -6.08
C ARG A 54 14.02 7.82 -5.82
N THR A 55 14.33 8.58 -4.77
CA THR A 55 15.66 9.17 -4.57
C THR A 55 16.46 8.53 -3.45
N ALA A 56 15.82 7.86 -2.49
CA ALA A 56 16.57 7.25 -1.40
C ALA A 56 17.31 5.99 -1.86
N ASP A 57 18.35 5.62 -1.09
CA ASP A 57 19.04 4.34 -1.20
C ASP A 57 18.11 3.16 -0.81
N ILE A 58 18.58 1.95 -1.09
CA ILE A 58 17.81 0.73 -0.87
C ILE A 58 17.45 0.53 0.62
N GLU A 59 18.32 0.92 1.55
CA GLU A 59 18.05 0.74 2.98
C GLU A 59 16.92 1.66 3.44
N ASN A 60 16.96 2.92 3.06
CA ASN A 60 15.91 3.89 3.36
C ASN A 60 14.57 3.52 2.72
N ARG A 61 14.57 2.98 1.48
CA ARG A 61 13.33 2.47 0.86
C ARG A 61 12.75 1.28 1.63
N LYS A 62 13.59 0.33 2.04
CA LYS A 62 13.15 -0.83 2.84
C LYS A 62 12.58 -0.38 4.18
N LYS A 63 13.28 0.53 4.86
CA LYS A 63 12.83 1.08 6.13
C LYS A 63 11.44 1.74 6.00
N HIS A 64 11.27 2.59 4.99
CA HIS A 64 9.99 3.25 4.72
C HIS A 64 8.85 2.25 4.45
N LEU A 65 9.11 1.22 3.63
CA LEU A 65 8.11 0.18 3.36
C LEU A 65 7.72 -0.58 4.63
N LEU A 66 8.70 -0.93 5.47
CA LEU A 66 8.45 -1.59 6.75
C LEU A 66 7.66 -0.71 7.71
N GLU A 67 7.95 0.59 7.79
CA GLU A 67 7.21 1.54 8.64
C GLU A 67 5.74 1.66 8.23
N ILE A 68 5.47 1.73 6.92
CA ILE A 68 4.10 1.80 6.39
C ILE A 68 3.34 0.49 6.64
N LEU A 69 3.98 -0.66 6.42
CA LEU A 69 3.37 -1.97 6.68
C LEU A 69 3.14 -2.21 8.18
N ASP A 70 4.09 -1.84 9.04
CA ASP A 70 3.97 -1.94 10.49
C ASP A 70 2.78 -1.12 10.98
N ARG A 71 2.63 0.12 10.51
CA ARG A 71 1.46 0.96 10.83
C ARG A 71 0.16 0.28 10.39
N PHE A 72 0.10 -0.17 9.14
CA PHE A 72 -1.08 -0.84 8.60
C PHE A 72 -1.46 -2.09 9.40
N LEU A 73 -0.48 -2.95 9.70
CA LEU A 73 -0.70 -4.17 10.45
C LEU A 73 -1.13 -3.87 11.89
N LYS A 74 -0.51 -2.91 12.56
CA LYS A 74 -0.91 -2.46 13.90
C LYS A 74 -2.37 -2.01 13.91
N GLU A 75 -2.75 -1.11 12.99
CA GLU A 75 -4.13 -0.64 12.89
C GLU A 75 -5.14 -1.78 12.70
N ARG A 76 -4.79 -2.80 11.91
CA ARG A 76 -5.63 -3.99 11.71
C ARG A 76 -5.66 -4.90 12.95
N ILE A 77 -4.52 -5.16 13.58
CA ILE A 77 -4.42 -6.01 14.76
C ILE A 77 -5.20 -5.38 15.92
N PHE A 78 -5.00 -4.09 16.20
CA PHE A 78 -5.74 -3.38 17.25
C PHE A 78 -7.26 -3.36 16.99
N ALA A 79 -7.68 -3.27 15.73
CA ALA A 79 -9.10 -3.35 15.39
C ALA A 79 -9.69 -4.76 15.57
N LEU A 80 -8.89 -5.82 15.42
CA LEU A 80 -9.31 -7.22 15.55
C LEU A 80 -9.20 -7.75 16.98
N MET A 81 -8.25 -7.23 17.74
CA MET A 81 -7.95 -7.58 19.13
C MET A 81 -7.89 -6.28 19.94
N PRO A 82 -9.05 -5.65 20.22
CA PRO A 82 -9.07 -4.52 21.14
C PRO A 82 -8.67 -5.02 22.53
N ASP A 83 -7.61 -4.46 23.09
CA ASP A 83 -7.26 -4.66 24.50
C ASP A 83 -8.43 -4.11 25.35
N GLU A 84 -9.14 -5.01 26.06
CA GLU A 84 -10.19 -4.66 27.04
C GLU A 84 -9.68 -3.71 28.14
#